data_AF-A0A3C0VLA9-F1
#
_entry.id   AF-A0A3C0VLA9-F1
#
_cell.length_a   1.000
_cell.length_b   1.000
_cell.length_c   1.000
_cell.angle_alpha   90.00
_cell.angle_beta   90.00
_cell.angle_gamma   90.00
#
_symmetry.space_group_name_H-M   'P 1'
#
loop_
_entity.id
_entity.type
_entity.pdbx_description
1 polymer ?
#
loop_
_entity_poly.entity_id
_entity_poly.type
_entity_poly.pdbx_seq_one_letter_code
_entity_poly.pdbx_strand_id
1 'polypeptide(L)'
;MHYTDLIAAFILKVFWKLKRWLLIYLPNRPLLDGPYSEPGISYPASLSPGNPARGEAWLNGDYSLPGAIVHAPGNNPFYLRPPNEEWAMSLQSFDWLQHVIVLNTPKANTIAVQAILDWITYTSLSNRLAWKSEIVARRLMVWSQALPFLIPLMTTIDRAKVL
;
A
#
# COMPACT_ATOMS: atom_id res chain seq x y z
N MET A 1 17.29 -18.74 46.47
CA MET A 1 16.26 -17.71 46.20
C MET A 1 16.83 -16.81 45.12
N HIS A 2 16.51 -17.09 43.85
CA HIS A 2 17.26 -16.60 42.69
C HIS A 2 16.72 -15.26 42.20
N TYR A 3 17.64 -14.34 41.87
CA TYR A 3 17.38 -12.97 41.40
C TYR A 3 16.48 -12.92 40.15
N THR A 4 16.44 -14.01 39.37
CA THR A 4 15.59 -14.22 38.19
C THR A 4 14.10 -14.26 38.52
N ASP A 5 13.73 -14.79 39.70
CA ASP A 5 12.34 -14.96 40.11
C ASP A 5 11.70 -13.60 40.46
N LEU A 6 12.51 -12.66 40.96
CA LEU A 6 12.08 -11.32 41.30
C LEU A 6 11.80 -10.46 40.06
N ILE A 7 12.60 -10.62 38.99
CA ILE A 7 12.39 -9.92 37.71
C ILE A 7 11.14 -10.44 37.01
N ALA A 8 10.95 -11.76 36.97
CA ALA A 8 9.75 -12.36 36.39
C ALA A 8 8.48 -11.90 37.12
N ALA A 9 8.50 -11.87 38.45
CA ALA A 9 7.38 -11.38 39.26
C ALA A 9 7.10 -9.88 39.06
N PHE A 10 8.14 -9.07 38.85
CA PHE A 10 8.00 -7.64 38.56
C PHE A 10 7.37 -7.40 37.18
N ILE A 11 7.84 -8.10 36.13
CA ILE A 11 7.29 -8.03 34.78
C ILE A 11 5.82 -8.44 34.77
N LEU A 12 5.46 -9.52 35.48
CA LEU A 12 4.07 -9.98 35.57
C LEU A 12 3.16 -8.94 36.24
N LYS A 13 3.64 -8.28 37.29
CA LYS A 13 2.90 -7.21 37.99
C LYS A 13 2.72 -5.97 37.11
N VAL A 14 3.74 -5.59 36.34
CA VAL A 14 3.66 -4.48 35.37
C VAL A 14 2.66 -4.82 34.26
N PHE A 15 2.71 -6.04 33.72
CA PHE A 15 1.79 -6.50 32.69
C PHE A 15 0.33 -6.55 33.19
N TRP A 16 0.12 -6.99 34.43
CA TRP A 16 -1.21 -6.99 35.07
C TRP A 16 -1.73 -5.58 35.35
N LYS A 17 -0.87 -4.66 35.80
CA LYS A 17 -1.26 -3.25 35.95
C LYS A 17 -1.60 -2.61 34.60
N LEU A 18 -0.81 -2.89 33.55
CA LEU A 18 -1.04 -2.36 32.21
C LEU A 18 -2.34 -2.90 31.61
N LYS A 19 -2.57 -4.23 31.67
CA LYS A 19 -3.80 -4.87 31.20
C LYS A 19 -5.03 -4.37 31.94
N ARG A 20 -4.93 -4.20 33.27
CA ARG A 20 -6.01 -3.68 34.11
C ARG A 20 -6.26 -2.19 33.84
N TRP A 21 -5.23 -1.40 33.56
CA TRP A 21 -5.38 0.00 33.14
C TRP A 21 -6.01 0.11 31.74
N LEU A 22 -5.61 -0.77 30.81
CA LEU A 22 -6.22 -0.91 29.46
C LEU A 22 -7.70 -1.28 29.56
N LEU A 23 -8.06 -2.19 30.47
CA LEU A 23 -9.44 -2.62 30.72
C LEU A 23 -10.31 -1.57 31.45
N ILE A 24 -9.70 -0.68 32.23
CA ILE A 24 -10.41 0.39 32.94
C ILE A 24 -10.63 1.62 32.03
N TYR A 25 -9.73 1.88 31.08
CA TYR A 25 -9.83 3.00 30.13
C TYR A 25 -10.41 2.62 28.76
N LEU A 26 -10.61 1.33 28.45
CA LEU A 26 -11.50 0.88 27.38
C LEU A 26 -12.90 0.68 27.96
N PRO A 27 -13.79 1.68 27.93
CA PRO A 27 -15.18 1.39 28.26
C PRO A 27 -15.69 0.38 27.25
N ASN A 28 -16.31 -0.71 27.74
CA ASN A 28 -17.09 -1.65 26.94
C ASN A 28 -18.16 -0.87 26.16
N ARG A 29 -17.81 -0.45 24.94
CA ARG A 29 -18.74 0.07 23.95
C ARG A 29 -18.63 -0.83 22.72
N PRO A 30 -19.73 -1.36 22.19
CA PRO A 30 -19.72 -1.94 20.85
C PRO A 30 -19.31 -0.81 19.90
N LEU A 31 -18.15 -0.97 19.26
CA LEU A 31 -17.51 0.09 18.46
C LEU A 31 -18.23 0.38 17.12
N LEU A 32 -19.37 -0.27 16.83
CA LEU A 32 -19.98 -0.31 15.49
C LEU A 32 -21.52 -0.23 15.45
N ASP A 33 -22.20 0.33 16.47
CA ASP A 33 -23.67 0.52 16.45
C ASP A 33 -24.09 1.96 16.80
N GLY A 34 -23.37 2.95 16.27
CA GLY A 34 -23.84 4.34 16.22
C GLY A 34 -24.24 4.70 14.78
N PRO A 35 -25.06 5.74 14.54
CA PRO A 35 -25.31 6.26 13.21
C PRO A 35 -24.08 7.07 12.76
N TYR A 36 -22.92 6.41 12.69
CA TYR A 36 -21.82 6.94 11.91
C TYR A 36 -22.31 6.86 10.47
N SER A 37 -22.75 8.01 9.94
CA SER A 37 -22.54 8.26 8.53
C SER A 37 -21.06 7.97 8.32
N GLU A 38 -20.75 6.92 7.56
CA GLU A 38 -19.41 6.39 7.38
C GLU A 38 -18.47 7.60 7.28
N PRO A 39 -17.52 7.79 8.23
CA PRO A 39 -16.73 9.00 8.24
C PRO A 39 -16.12 9.09 6.86
N GLY A 40 -16.59 10.07 6.07
CA GLY A 40 -16.24 10.13 4.66
C GLY A 40 -14.74 10.22 4.61
N ILE A 41 -14.08 9.11 4.28
CA ILE A 41 -12.63 9.06 4.25
C ILE A 41 -12.26 10.01 3.12
N SER A 42 -11.92 11.24 3.50
CA SER A 42 -11.52 12.27 2.57
C SER A 42 -10.05 12.06 2.33
N TYR A 43 -9.75 11.42 1.20
CA TYR A 43 -8.39 11.22 0.77
C TYR A 43 -7.84 12.55 0.25
N PRO A 44 -6.55 12.86 0.51
CA PRO A 44 -5.95 14.09 0.01
C PRO A 44 -6.05 14.12 -1.51
N ALA A 45 -6.43 15.27 -2.07
CA ALA A 45 -6.44 15.46 -3.52
C ALA A 45 -5.01 15.24 -4.06
N SER A 46 -4.91 14.59 -5.23
CA SER A 46 -3.60 14.36 -5.83
C SER A 46 -2.91 15.68 -6.15
N LEU A 47 -1.68 15.84 -5.66
CA LEU A 47 -0.87 17.04 -5.85
C LEU A 47 -0.21 17.08 -7.25
N SER A 48 -0.28 15.99 -8.02
CA SER A 48 0.35 15.89 -9.34
C SER A 48 -0.65 15.30 -10.36
N PRO A 49 -1.12 16.09 -11.34
CA PRO A 49 -1.89 15.53 -12.44
C PRO A 49 -1.01 14.54 -13.22
N GLY A 50 -1.47 13.29 -13.35
CA GLY A 50 -0.77 12.28 -14.13
C GLY A 50 -0.63 12.69 -15.60
N ASN A 51 0.40 12.18 -16.29
CA ASN A 51 0.62 12.41 -17.72
C ASN A 51 -0.01 11.24 -18.52
N PRO A 52 -1.01 11.48 -19.40
CA PRO A 52 -1.68 10.42 -20.14
C PRO A 52 -0.75 9.70 -21.12
N ALA A 53 0.19 10.39 -21.77
CA ALA A 53 1.14 9.75 -22.70
C ALA A 53 2.03 8.71 -22.00
N ARG A 54 2.42 8.99 -20.75
CA ARG A 54 3.14 8.01 -19.91
C ARG A 54 2.25 6.85 -19.49
N GLY A 55 0.97 7.12 -19.25
CA GLY A 55 -0.03 6.08 -19.01
C GLY A 55 -0.15 5.14 -20.20
N GLU A 56 -0.28 5.67 -21.41
CA GLU A 56 -0.41 4.87 -22.63
C GLU A 56 0.83 4.00 -22.87
N ALA A 57 2.02 4.58 -22.69
CA ALA A 57 3.28 3.84 -22.71
C ALA A 57 3.25 2.67 -21.71
N TRP A 58 2.80 2.93 -20.47
CA TRP A 58 2.66 1.88 -19.46
C TRP A 58 1.71 0.75 -19.89
N LEU A 59 0.58 1.08 -20.51
CA LEU A 59 -0.38 0.10 -21.02
C LEU A 59 0.17 -0.75 -22.18
N ASN A 60 1.20 -0.26 -22.88
CA ASN A 60 1.90 -0.96 -23.94
C ASN A 60 3.11 -1.76 -23.43
N GLY A 61 3.41 -1.69 -22.13
CA GLY A 61 4.57 -2.34 -21.51
C GLY A 61 5.88 -1.56 -21.67
N ASP A 62 5.79 -0.26 -21.97
CA ASP A 62 6.91 0.67 -21.96
C ASP A 62 7.08 1.26 -20.56
N TYR A 63 7.92 0.62 -19.75
CA TYR A 63 8.20 1.03 -18.38
C TYR A 63 9.32 2.07 -18.35
N SER A 64 8.98 3.30 -18.74
CA SER A 64 9.85 4.47 -18.65
C SER A 64 9.84 5.03 -17.22
N LEU A 65 10.81 4.62 -16.41
CA LEU A 65 11.02 5.10 -15.04
C LEU A 65 12.37 5.83 -14.93
N PRO A 66 12.65 6.53 -13.82
CA PRO A 66 13.95 7.16 -13.60
C PRO A 66 15.11 6.19 -13.85
N GLY A 67 16.12 6.68 -14.56
CA GLY A 67 17.36 5.95 -14.86
C GLY A 67 17.28 4.92 -15.99
N ALA A 68 16.10 4.44 -16.42
CA ALA A 68 16.02 3.45 -17.50
C ALA A 68 14.63 3.31 -18.13
N ILE A 69 14.61 2.81 -19.36
CA ILE A 69 13.39 2.40 -20.06
C ILE A 69 13.47 0.90 -20.30
N VAL A 70 12.43 0.17 -19.89
CA VAL A 70 12.31 -1.28 -20.12
C VAL A 70 11.08 -1.54 -20.96
N HIS A 71 11.27 -2.18 -22.12
CA HIS A 71 10.18 -2.61 -22.99
C HIS A 71 9.86 -4.08 -22.71
N ALA A 72 8.69 -4.35 -22.14
CA ALA A 72 8.25 -5.70 -21.81
C ALA A 72 6.71 -5.81 -21.91
N PRO A 73 6.15 -5.83 -23.13
CA PRO A 73 4.70 -5.89 -23.34
C PRO A 73 4.09 -7.16 -22.73
N GLY A 74 3.00 -6.98 -21.98
CA GLY A 74 2.23 -8.08 -21.38
C GLY A 74 2.88 -8.76 -20.17
N ASN A 75 4.10 -8.37 -19.79
CA ASN A 75 4.76 -8.89 -18.60
C ASN A 75 4.43 -8.02 -17.39
N ASN A 76 4.35 -8.63 -16.21
CA ASN A 76 4.24 -7.86 -14.98
C ASN A 76 5.59 -7.18 -14.67
N PRO A 77 5.63 -5.86 -14.45
CA PRO A 77 6.87 -5.13 -14.22
C PRO A 77 7.61 -5.57 -12.95
N PHE A 78 6.93 -6.13 -11.95
CA PHE A 78 7.52 -6.65 -10.72
C PHE A 78 8.30 -7.96 -10.91
N TYR A 79 8.15 -8.65 -12.04
CA TYR A 79 8.94 -9.84 -12.39
C TYR A 79 10.18 -9.53 -13.24
N LEU A 80 10.30 -8.30 -13.72
CA LEU A 80 11.43 -7.91 -14.54
C LEU A 80 12.67 -7.73 -13.66
N ARG A 81 13.83 -8.12 -14.19
CA ARG A 81 15.10 -7.79 -13.56
C ARG A 81 15.30 -6.28 -13.68
N PRO A 82 15.40 -5.53 -12.56
CA PRO A 82 15.55 -4.09 -12.63
C PRO A 82 16.90 -3.73 -13.28
N PRO A 83 16.92 -2.76 -14.21
CA PRO A 83 18.16 -2.32 -14.87
C PRO A 83 19.08 -1.55 -13.93
N ASN A 84 18.52 -0.78 -12.99
CA ASN A 84 19.25 -0.05 -11.96
C ASN A 84 18.37 0.13 -10.71
N GLU A 85 18.98 0.63 -9.62
CA GLU A 85 18.30 0.80 -8.34
C GLU A 85 17.22 1.90 -8.38
N GLU A 86 17.47 3.01 -9.08
CA GLU A 86 16.51 4.12 -9.21
C GLU A 86 15.21 3.69 -9.90
N TRP A 87 15.33 2.87 -10.95
CA TRP A 87 14.21 2.29 -11.68
C TRP A 87 13.40 1.38 -10.74
N ALA A 88 14.09 0.52 -9.97
CA ALA A 88 13.44 -0.36 -9.00
C ALA A 88 12.72 0.43 -7.89
N MET A 89 13.33 1.49 -7.37
CA MET A 89 12.72 2.38 -6.38
C MET A 89 11.46 3.03 -6.91
N SER A 90 11.53 3.59 -8.11
CA SER A 90 10.37 4.22 -8.73
C SER A 90 9.25 3.22 -9.00
N LEU A 91 9.58 2.00 -9.45
CA LEU A 91 8.60 0.92 -9.63
C LEU A 91 7.87 0.61 -8.31
N GLN A 92 8.63 0.45 -7.22
CA GLN A 92 8.10 0.13 -5.89
C GLN A 92 7.31 1.29 -5.26
N SER A 93 7.63 2.53 -5.60
CA SER A 93 6.97 3.73 -5.05
C SER A 93 5.55 3.96 -5.59
N PHE A 94 5.18 3.32 -6.70
CA PHE A 94 3.93 3.53 -7.43
C PHE A 94 3.72 4.94 -8.01
N ASP A 95 4.76 5.79 -8.11
CA ASP A 95 4.66 7.15 -8.70
C ASP A 95 4.07 7.16 -10.13
N TRP A 96 4.18 6.07 -10.86
CA TRP A 96 3.63 5.89 -12.21
C TRP A 96 2.11 5.63 -12.22
N LEU A 97 1.50 5.22 -11.10
CA LEU A 97 0.10 4.79 -11.04
C LEU A 97 -0.87 5.93 -11.40
N GLN A 98 -0.56 7.16 -10.99
CA GLN A 98 -1.35 8.35 -11.35
C GLN A 98 -1.38 8.59 -12.87
N HIS A 99 -0.32 8.22 -13.60
CA HIS A 99 -0.27 8.31 -15.06
C HIS A 99 -1.20 7.30 -15.73
N VAL A 100 -1.46 6.16 -15.08
CA VAL A 100 -2.41 5.16 -15.57
C VAL A 100 -3.85 5.56 -15.24
N ILE A 101 -4.09 6.03 -14.01
CA ILE A 101 -5.43 6.42 -13.55
C ILE A 101 -6.00 7.60 -14.36
N VAL A 102 -5.16 8.57 -14.75
CA VAL A 102 -5.61 9.73 -15.53
C VAL A 102 -6.23 9.36 -16.88
N LEU A 103 -5.92 8.17 -17.42
CA LEU A 103 -6.51 7.69 -18.68
C LEU A 103 -8.00 7.34 -18.53
N ASN A 104 -8.43 6.93 -17.35
CA ASN A 104 -9.82 6.58 -17.04
C ASN A 104 -10.48 5.62 -18.06
N THR A 105 -9.71 4.65 -18.57
CA THR A 105 -10.22 3.61 -19.47
C THR A 105 -10.40 2.28 -18.74
N PRO A 106 -11.31 1.39 -19.17
CA PRO A 106 -11.47 0.07 -18.55
C PRO A 106 -10.16 -0.73 -18.48
N LYS A 107 -9.37 -0.70 -19.56
CA LYS A 107 -8.06 -1.37 -19.63
C LYS A 107 -7.08 -0.81 -18.59
N ALA A 108 -6.99 0.51 -18.48
CA ALA A 108 -6.12 1.18 -17.51
C ALA A 108 -6.48 0.83 -16.07
N ASN A 109 -7.78 0.82 -15.77
CA ASN A 109 -8.30 0.50 -14.45
C ASN A 109 -7.98 -0.95 -14.05
N THR A 110 -8.18 -1.91 -14.96
CA THR A 110 -7.82 -3.31 -14.72
C THR A 110 -6.32 -3.46 -14.47
N ILE A 111 -5.47 -2.81 -15.25
CA ILE A 111 -4.01 -2.86 -15.06
C ILE A 111 -3.60 -2.22 -13.72
N ALA A 112 -4.21 -1.10 -13.34
CA ALA A 112 -3.95 -0.45 -12.06
C ALA A 112 -4.31 -1.33 -10.86
N VAL A 113 -5.50 -1.94 -10.88
CA VAL A 113 -5.95 -2.89 -9.85
C VAL A 113 -5.02 -4.11 -9.81
N GLN A 114 -4.76 -4.72 -10.96
CA GLN A 114 -3.91 -5.91 -11.05
C GLN A 114 -2.50 -5.64 -10.52
N ALA A 115 -1.92 -4.49 -10.82
CA ALA A 115 -0.58 -4.15 -10.34
C ALA A 115 -0.50 -4.03 -8.81
N ILE A 116 -1.53 -3.48 -8.15
CA ILE A 116 -1.60 -3.43 -6.69
C ILE A 116 -1.74 -4.84 -6.11
N LEU A 117 -2.67 -5.64 -6.66
CA LEU A 117 -2.89 -7.01 -6.20
C LEU A 117 -1.65 -7.88 -6.38
N ASP A 118 -0.98 -7.76 -7.52
CA ASP A 118 0.26 -8.47 -7.78
C ASP A 118 1.36 -8.03 -6.81
N TRP A 119 1.48 -6.73 -6.56
CA TRP A 119 2.46 -6.25 -5.59
C TRP A 119 2.21 -6.82 -4.19
N ILE A 120 0.96 -6.83 -3.72
CA ILE A 120 0.57 -7.41 -2.41
C ILE A 120 0.89 -8.91 -2.38
N THR A 121 0.67 -9.61 -3.49
CA THR A 121 0.86 -11.06 -3.58
C THR A 121 2.33 -11.48 -3.65
N TYR A 122 3.13 -10.72 -4.40
CA TYR A 122 4.48 -11.16 -4.80
C TYR A 122 5.61 -10.43 -4.09
N THR A 123 5.35 -9.29 -3.43
CA THR A 123 6.41 -8.56 -2.73
C THR A 123 6.79 -9.27 -1.44
N SER A 124 7.98 -9.87 -1.45
CA SER A 124 8.53 -10.51 -0.26
C SER A 124 8.95 -9.49 0.80
N LEU A 125 8.81 -9.87 2.08
CA LEU A 125 9.38 -9.15 3.23
C LEU A 125 10.92 -9.01 3.14
N SER A 126 11.59 -9.88 2.38
CA SER A 126 13.04 -9.83 2.18
C SER A 126 13.49 -8.76 1.17
N ASN A 127 12.57 -8.15 0.41
CA ASN A 127 12.88 -7.11 -0.56
C ASN A 127 13.21 -5.78 0.15
N ARG A 128 14.46 -5.63 0.59
CA ARG A 128 14.93 -4.45 1.35
C ARG A 128 14.62 -3.12 0.67
N LEU A 129 14.64 -3.09 -0.67
CA LEU A 129 14.36 -1.88 -1.43
C LEU A 129 12.88 -1.49 -1.34
N ALA A 130 11.97 -2.46 -1.48
CA ALA A 130 10.54 -2.23 -1.32
C ALA A 130 10.19 -1.71 0.08
N TRP A 131 10.95 -2.09 1.12
CA TRP A 131 10.70 -1.70 2.52
C TRP A 131 11.49 -0.49 3.00
N LYS A 132 12.21 0.23 2.13
CA LYS A 132 12.82 1.52 2.49
C LYS A 132 11.71 2.50 2.91
N SER A 133 11.94 3.23 4.01
CA SER A 133 10.94 4.14 4.60
C SER A 133 10.41 5.17 3.61
N GLU A 134 11.29 5.73 2.79
CA GLU A 134 10.95 6.68 1.71
C GLU A 134 9.99 6.07 0.67
N ILE A 135 10.20 4.81 0.30
CA ILE A 135 9.37 4.08 -0.69
C ILE A 135 8.02 3.72 -0.08
N VAL A 136 8.00 3.26 1.17
CA VAL A 136 6.76 2.94 1.88
C VAL A 136 5.90 4.18 2.07
N ALA A 137 6.49 5.30 2.52
CA ALA A 137 5.77 6.56 2.72
C ALA A 137 5.14 7.05 1.41
N ARG A 138 5.92 7.04 0.32
CA ARG A 138 5.45 7.45 -0.99
C ARG A 138 4.36 6.55 -1.55
N ARG A 139 4.51 5.24 -1.41
CA ARG A 139 3.48 4.28 -1.81
C ARG A 139 2.17 4.50 -1.05
N LEU A 140 2.23 4.73 0.27
CA LEU A 140 1.04 5.04 1.06
C LEU A 140 0.36 6.34 0.58
N MET A 141 1.14 7.38 0.28
CA MET A 141 0.60 8.62 -0.28
C MET A 141 -0.11 8.37 -1.62
N VAL A 142 0.53 7.69 -2.56
CA VAL A 142 -0.06 7.39 -3.87
C VAL A 142 -1.31 6.51 -3.74
N TRP A 143 -1.24 5.46 -2.92
CA TRP A 143 -2.39 4.58 -2.69
C TRP A 143 -3.54 5.31 -2.03
N SER A 144 -3.29 6.21 -1.08
CA SER A 144 -4.35 7.02 -0.50
C SER A 144 -5.10 7.84 -1.57
N GLN A 145 -4.41 8.31 -2.61
CA GLN A 145 -5.05 9.06 -3.70
C GLN A 145 -5.74 8.15 -4.73
N ALA A 146 -5.18 6.97 -4.98
CA ALA A 146 -5.63 6.05 -6.03
C ALA A 146 -6.76 5.12 -5.59
N LEU A 147 -6.69 4.55 -4.39
CA LEU A 147 -7.64 3.57 -3.87
C LEU A 147 -9.11 4.02 -3.88
N PRO A 148 -9.47 5.29 -3.62
CA PRO A 148 -10.88 5.72 -3.64
C PRO A 148 -11.52 5.55 -5.02
N PHE A 149 -10.71 5.69 -6.06
CA PHE A 149 -11.11 5.49 -7.45
C PHE A 149 -11.09 4.00 -7.85
N LEU A 150 -10.14 3.22 -7.31
CA LEU A 150 -9.95 1.82 -7.70
C LEU A 150 -10.82 0.82 -6.92
N ILE A 151 -11.11 1.06 -5.64
CA ILE A 151 -11.91 0.16 -4.79
C ILE A 151 -13.29 -0.15 -5.40
N PRO A 152 -14.05 0.82 -5.94
CA PRO A 152 -15.33 0.55 -6.61
C PRO A 152 -15.19 -0.44 -7.78
N LEU A 153 -14.03 -0.50 -8.43
CA LEU A 153 -13.74 -1.33 -9.60
C LEU A 153 -13.24 -2.74 -9.23
N MET A 154 -12.86 -2.95 -7.97
CA MET A 154 -12.40 -4.24 -7.46
C MET A 154 -13.56 -5.18 -7.13
N THR A 155 -13.35 -6.48 -7.33
CA THR A 155 -14.28 -7.52 -6.84
C THR A 155 -14.28 -7.58 -5.32
N THR A 156 -15.31 -8.16 -4.70
CA THR A 156 -15.38 -8.32 -3.23
C THR A 156 -14.17 -9.07 -2.65
N ILE A 157 -13.66 -10.07 -3.38
CA ILE A 157 -12.48 -10.86 -2.98
C ILE A 157 -11.21 -10.00 -3.02
N ASP A 158 -11.08 -9.16 -4.05
CA ASP A 158 -9.90 -8.30 -4.22
C ASP A 158 -9.87 -7.16 -3.20
N ARG A 159 -11.05 -6.62 -2.83
CA ARG A 159 -11.15 -5.59 -1.78
C ARG A 159 -10.61 -6.09 -0.44
N ALA A 160 -10.89 -7.35 -0.09
CA ALA A 160 -10.41 -7.95 1.16
C ALA A 160 -8.88 -8.16 1.22
N LYS A 161 -8.17 -8.05 0.10
CA LYS A 161 -6.69 -8.10 0.06
C LYS A 161 -6.05 -6.73 0.28
N VAL A 162 -6.80 -5.67 0.02
CA VAL A 162 -6.30 -4.29 0.03
C VAL A 162 -6.66 -3.57 1.34
N LEU A 163 -7.82 -3.90 1.93
CA LEU A 163 -8.29 -3.42 3.23
C LEU A 163 -7.75 -4.30 4.37
#